data_AF-A0A7X2NX36-F1
#
_entry.id   AF-A0A7X2NX36-F1
#
_cell.length_a   1.000
_cell.length_b   1.000
_cell.length_c   1.000
_cell.angle_alpha   90.00
_cell.angle_beta   90.00
_cell.angle_gamma   90.00
#
_symmetry.space_group_name_H-M   'P 1'
#
loop_
_entity.id
_entity.type
_entity.pdbx_description
1 polymer ?
#
loop_
_entity_poly.entity_id
_entity_poly.type
_entity_poly.pdbx_seq_one_letter_code
_entity_poly.pdbx_strand_id
1 'polypeptide(L)'
;MNRALIALLALSPLAACAPAPQPVPEPVPQVVPPTPVAGVSGLQSREPDACHAKNYVSALGQPGSIIPSLGVTREYRVVEYRGIEPQEYDPLRIVFRLDAAGNIYNIDCG
;
A
#
# COMPACT_ATOMS: atom_id res chain seq x y z
N MET A 1 51.07 -44.20 42.17
CA MET A 1 51.48 -43.49 40.92
C MET A 1 50.34 -43.32 39.90
N ASN A 2 49.08 -43.68 40.19
CA ASN A 2 47.94 -43.52 39.26
C ASN A 2 47.12 -42.22 39.41
N ARG A 3 47.46 -41.33 40.34
CA ARG A 3 46.67 -40.11 40.60
C ARG A 3 47.16 -38.88 39.81
N ALA A 4 48.42 -38.85 39.40
CA ALA A 4 49.00 -37.72 38.68
C ALA A 4 48.59 -37.69 37.19
N LEU A 5 48.40 -38.85 36.56
CA LEU A 5 47.98 -38.93 35.15
C LEU A 5 46.53 -38.48 34.91
N ILE A 6 45.65 -38.66 35.90
CA ILE A 6 44.23 -38.31 35.79
C ILE A 6 44.02 -36.79 35.83
N ALA A 7 44.92 -36.06 36.52
CA ALA A 7 44.83 -34.61 36.63
C ALA A 7 45.20 -33.86 35.33
N LEU A 8 46.10 -34.42 34.49
CA LEU A 8 46.50 -33.79 33.23
C LEU A 8 45.47 -33.97 32.09
N LEU A 9 44.62 -34.99 32.16
CA LEU A 9 43.59 -35.26 31.13
C LEU A 9 42.33 -34.39 31.28
N ALA A 10 42.19 -33.65 32.38
CA ALA A 10 40.99 -32.87 32.69
C ALA A 10 41.05 -31.40 32.23
N LEU A 11 42.22 -30.90 31.76
CA LEU A 11 42.38 -29.49 31.37
C LEU A 11 42.30 -29.24 29.85
N SER A 12 42.08 -30.28 29.04
CA SER A 12 42.14 -30.18 27.58
C SER A 12 40.91 -29.63 26.83
N PRO A 13 39.68 -29.45 27.38
CA PRO A 13 38.57 -29.02 26.53
C PRO A 13 38.42 -27.48 26.41
N LEU A 14 39.21 -26.69 27.14
CA LEU A 14 39.02 -25.22 27.21
C LEU A 14 39.69 -24.42 26.07
N ALA A 15 40.46 -25.07 25.19
CA ALA A 15 41.20 -24.39 24.11
C ALA A 15 40.41 -24.21 22.80
N ALA A 16 39.15 -24.64 22.72
CA ALA A 16 38.38 -24.68 21.47
C ALA A 16 37.47 -23.45 21.21
N CYS A 17 37.36 -22.50 22.14
CA CYS A 17 36.56 -21.29 21.97
C CYS A 17 37.40 -20.11 21.45
N ALA A 18 37.94 -20.21 20.24
CA ALA A 18 38.36 -19.03 19.50
C ALA A 18 37.15 -18.52 18.68
N PRO A 19 36.74 -17.24 18.81
CA PRO A 19 35.69 -16.68 17.97
C PRO A 19 36.09 -16.78 16.50
N ALA A 20 35.21 -17.34 15.66
CA ALA A 20 35.43 -17.34 14.22
C ALA A 20 35.52 -15.89 13.71
N PRO A 21 36.43 -15.58 12.76
CA PRO A 21 36.50 -14.27 12.13
C PRO A 21 35.13 -13.89 11.56
N GLN A 22 34.60 -12.75 11.99
CA GLN A 22 33.36 -12.21 11.45
C GLN A 22 33.61 -11.79 9.99
N PRO A 23 32.75 -12.17 9.03
CA PRO A 23 32.85 -11.68 7.67
C PRO A 23 32.79 -10.16 7.67
N VAL A 24 33.76 -9.51 7.00
CA VAL A 24 33.69 -8.07 6.74
C VAL A 24 32.48 -7.84 5.83
N PRO A 25 31.54 -6.95 6.19
CA PRO A 25 30.41 -6.64 5.32
C PRO A 25 30.91 -6.15 3.97
N GLU A 26 30.54 -6.84 2.90
CA GLU A 26 30.79 -6.35 1.55
C GLU A 26 30.05 -5.03 1.34
N PRO A 27 30.63 -4.04 0.63
CA PRO A 27 29.93 -2.82 0.29
C PRO A 27 28.67 -3.16 -0.52
N VAL A 28 27.50 -2.95 0.09
CA VAL A 28 26.23 -3.08 -0.61
C VAL A 28 26.15 -1.95 -1.63
N PRO A 29 25.97 -2.23 -2.94
CA PRO A 29 25.80 -1.16 -3.92
C PRO A 29 24.63 -0.27 -3.50
N GLN A 30 24.88 1.03 -3.38
CA GLN A 30 23.80 1.99 -3.13
C GLN A 30 22.90 1.99 -4.36
N VAL A 31 21.68 1.46 -4.23
CA VAL A 31 20.65 1.61 -5.25
C VAL A 31 20.27 3.08 -5.31
N VAL A 32 20.76 3.77 -6.33
CA VAL A 32 20.35 5.16 -6.60
C VAL A 32 18.92 5.11 -7.12
N PRO A 33 17.96 5.82 -6.47
CA PRO A 33 16.61 5.88 -6.99
C PRO A 33 16.61 6.47 -8.41
N PRO A 34 15.81 5.93 -9.34
CA PRO A 34 15.74 6.47 -10.69
C PRO A 34 15.35 7.95 -10.62
N THR A 35 15.99 8.77 -11.44
CA THR A 35 15.61 10.18 -11.59
C THR A 35 14.15 10.25 -12.07
N PRO A 36 13.28 11.04 -11.43
CA PRO A 36 11.91 11.21 -11.90
C PRO A 36 11.93 11.66 -13.36
N VAL A 37 11.18 10.97 -14.21
CA VAL A 37 11.07 11.35 -15.62
C VAL A 37 10.33 12.69 -15.67
N ALA A 38 11.04 13.76 -16.04
CA ALA A 38 10.42 15.06 -16.24
C ALA A 38 9.57 15.02 -17.52
N GLY A 39 8.30 15.43 -17.44
CA GLY A 39 7.54 15.83 -18.62
C GLY A 39 6.79 14.71 -19.37
N VAL A 40 5.93 13.97 -18.67
CA VAL A 40 4.79 13.32 -19.33
C VAL A 40 3.68 14.37 -19.54
N SER A 41 3.67 15.01 -20.70
CA SER A 41 2.62 15.97 -21.07
C SER A 41 1.29 15.23 -21.28
N GLY A 42 0.19 15.83 -20.82
CA GLY A 42 -1.16 15.27 -20.93
C GLY A 42 -1.57 14.28 -19.84
N LEU A 43 -0.67 13.94 -18.90
CA LEU A 43 -1.07 13.22 -17.68
C LEU A 43 -1.55 14.22 -16.62
N GLN A 44 -2.72 13.96 -16.06
CA GLN A 44 -3.20 14.68 -14.88
C GLN A 44 -2.34 14.31 -13.66
N SER A 45 -2.04 15.30 -12.82
CA SER A 45 -1.44 15.04 -11.52
C SER A 45 -2.40 14.14 -10.71
N ARG A 46 -1.83 13.17 -9.98
CA ARG A 46 -2.60 12.28 -9.11
C ARG A 46 -2.75 12.96 -7.75
N GLU A 47 -3.63 13.94 -7.66
CA GLU A 47 -4.07 14.46 -6.36
C GLU A 47 -4.93 13.41 -5.61
N PRO A 48 -4.85 13.34 -4.26
CA PRO A 48 -5.60 12.37 -3.47
C PRO A 48 -7.14 12.41 -3.63
N ASP A 49 -7.72 13.55 -3.99
CA ASP A 49 -9.17 13.74 -4.21
C ASP A 49 -9.42 14.78 -5.31
N ALA A 50 -8.96 14.47 -6.54
CA ALA A 50 -9.07 15.39 -7.67
C ALA A 50 -10.54 15.66 -8.10
N CYS A 51 -11.45 14.71 -7.86
CA CYS A 51 -12.88 14.85 -8.20
C CYS A 51 -13.72 15.52 -7.10
N HIS A 52 -13.13 15.83 -5.93
CA HIS A 52 -13.81 16.35 -4.75
C HIS A 52 -14.92 15.44 -4.20
N ALA A 53 -14.71 14.13 -4.21
CA ALA A 53 -15.61 13.13 -3.65
C ALA A 53 -15.93 13.41 -2.18
N LYS A 54 -14.98 13.99 -1.43
CA LYS A 54 -15.15 14.29 -0.01
C LYS A 54 -16.33 15.23 0.29
N ASN A 55 -16.76 16.05 -0.67
CA ASN A 55 -17.90 16.95 -0.50
C ASN A 55 -19.24 16.21 -0.38
N TYR A 56 -19.28 14.92 -0.75
CA TYR A 56 -20.52 14.13 -0.81
C TYR A 56 -20.58 13.02 0.24
N VAL A 57 -19.62 12.93 1.17
CA VAL A 57 -19.58 11.85 2.18
C VAL A 57 -20.79 11.84 3.12
N SER A 58 -21.53 12.95 3.22
CA SER A 58 -22.81 13.00 3.93
C SER A 58 -23.91 12.12 3.30
N ALA A 59 -23.74 11.74 2.04
CA ALA A 59 -24.62 10.82 1.32
C ALA A 59 -24.38 9.33 1.66
N LEU A 60 -23.30 9.00 2.37
CA LEU A 60 -23.00 7.62 2.76
C LEU A 60 -24.15 7.04 3.60
N GLY A 61 -24.55 5.81 3.26
CA GLY A 61 -25.67 5.10 3.87
C GLY A 61 -27.05 5.54 3.37
N GLN A 62 -27.15 6.58 2.53
CA GLN A 62 -28.43 6.98 1.92
C GLN A 62 -28.74 6.14 0.68
N PRO A 63 -30.02 6.01 0.28
CA PRO A 63 -30.40 5.35 -0.96
C PRO A 63 -29.77 6.02 -2.18
N GLY A 64 -29.32 5.25 -3.18
CA GLY A 64 -28.72 5.79 -4.41
C GLY A 64 -29.65 6.75 -5.18
N SER A 65 -30.95 6.68 -4.95
CA SER A 65 -31.94 7.62 -5.51
C SER A 65 -31.72 9.08 -5.08
N ILE A 66 -30.93 9.36 -4.04
CA ILE A 66 -30.63 10.73 -3.62
C ILE A 66 -29.55 11.41 -4.49
N ILE A 67 -28.75 10.65 -5.25
CA ILE A 67 -27.59 11.16 -6.00
C ILE A 67 -27.95 12.36 -6.92
N PRO A 68 -29.06 12.34 -7.68
CA PRO A 68 -29.46 13.48 -8.51
C PRO A 68 -29.72 14.77 -7.72
N SER A 69 -30.02 14.68 -6.42
CA SER A 69 -30.29 15.83 -5.54
C SER A 69 -29.02 16.42 -4.90
N LEU A 70 -27.88 15.75 -5.01
CA LEU A 70 -26.61 16.17 -4.42
C LEU A 70 -25.97 17.40 -5.12
N GLY A 71 -26.53 17.86 -6.23
CA GLY A 71 -26.00 19.01 -6.97
C GLY A 71 -24.65 18.74 -7.61
N VAL A 72 -24.38 17.49 -8.02
CA VAL A 72 -23.17 17.14 -8.78
C VAL A 72 -23.27 17.77 -10.17
N THR A 73 -22.35 18.68 -10.48
CA THR A 73 -22.33 19.42 -11.76
C THR A 73 -21.39 18.84 -12.81
N ARG A 74 -20.63 17.80 -12.44
CA ARG A 74 -19.65 17.09 -13.29
C ARG A 74 -20.15 15.70 -13.65
N GLU A 75 -19.43 15.03 -14.55
CA GLU A 75 -19.70 13.62 -14.84
C GLU A 75 -19.54 12.79 -13.56
N TYR A 76 -20.52 11.92 -13.32
CA TYR A 76 -20.47 10.95 -12.24
C TYR A 76 -21.00 9.61 -12.73
N ARG A 77 -20.55 8.56 -12.05
CA ARG A 77 -20.95 7.18 -12.28
C ARG A 77 -21.66 6.65 -11.06
N VAL A 78 -22.73 5.89 -11.28
CA VAL A 78 -23.34 5.06 -10.25
C VAL A 78 -22.99 3.62 -10.57
N VAL A 79 -22.35 2.94 -9.64
CA VAL A 79 -21.93 1.55 -9.76
C VAL A 79 -22.83 0.73 -8.87
N GLU A 80 -23.67 -0.09 -9.49
CA GLU A 80 -24.55 -1.01 -8.78
C GLU A 80 -23.75 -2.07 -8.03
N TYR A 81 -24.41 -2.77 -7.10
CA TYR A 81 -23.79 -3.87 -6.38
C TYR A 81 -23.28 -4.94 -7.34
N ARG A 82 -21.96 -5.14 -7.36
CA ARG A 82 -21.26 -6.04 -8.29
C ARG A 82 -21.43 -5.65 -9.77
N GLY A 83 -21.68 -4.37 -10.05
CA GLY A 83 -21.73 -3.81 -11.39
C GLY A 83 -20.37 -3.89 -12.09
N ILE A 84 -20.40 -3.94 -13.42
CA ILE A 84 -19.20 -3.96 -14.26
C ILE A 84 -18.78 -2.51 -14.54
N GLU A 85 -17.51 -2.20 -14.30
CA GLU A 85 -16.92 -0.90 -14.63
C GLU A 85 -15.92 -1.03 -15.79
N PRO A 86 -15.85 -0.02 -16.67
CA PRO A 86 -14.75 0.10 -17.62
C PRO A 86 -13.41 0.20 -16.87
N GLN A 87 -12.33 -0.30 -17.48
CA GLN A 87 -10.98 -0.13 -16.91
C GLN A 87 -10.37 1.26 -17.13
N GLU A 88 -11.11 2.18 -17.76
CA GLU A 88 -10.64 3.54 -18.02
C GLU A 88 -10.84 4.42 -16.78
N TYR A 89 -9.70 4.90 -16.25
CA TYR A 89 -9.65 5.76 -15.07
C TYR A 89 -9.74 7.24 -15.46
N ASP A 90 -10.72 7.95 -14.90
CA ASP A 90 -10.86 9.40 -14.96
C ASP A 90 -10.74 10.02 -13.55
N PRO A 91 -9.66 10.75 -13.25
CA PRO A 91 -9.45 11.33 -11.92
C PRO A 91 -10.48 12.42 -11.54
N LEU A 92 -11.22 12.98 -12.51
CA LEU A 92 -12.19 14.05 -12.27
C LEU A 92 -13.63 13.53 -12.16
N ARG A 93 -13.87 12.25 -12.46
CA ARG A 93 -15.19 11.62 -12.35
C ARG A 93 -15.44 11.13 -10.93
N ILE A 94 -16.63 11.40 -10.42
CA ILE A 94 -17.08 10.86 -9.12
C ILE A 94 -17.74 9.52 -9.36
N VAL A 95 -17.40 8.53 -8.55
CA VAL A 95 -18.01 7.20 -8.55
C VAL A 95 -18.78 7.01 -7.26
N PHE A 96 -20.09 6.81 -7.35
CA PHE A 96 -20.95 6.40 -6.24
C PHE A 96 -21.19 4.90 -6.32
N ARG A 97 -20.79 4.14 -5.30
CA ARG A 97 -20.95 2.68 -5.28
C ARG A 97 -22.10 2.27 -4.37
N LEU A 98 -22.96 1.40 -4.88
CA LEU A 98 -24.14 0.92 -4.19
C LEU A 98 -23.92 -0.47 -3.59
N ASP A 99 -24.43 -0.68 -2.37
CA ASP A 99 -24.47 -1.98 -1.72
C ASP A 99 -25.66 -2.81 -2.25
N ALA A 100 -25.79 -4.04 -1.76
CA ALA A 100 -26.87 -4.94 -2.17
C ALA A 100 -28.28 -4.40 -1.85
N ALA A 101 -28.42 -3.43 -0.94
CA ALA A 101 -29.67 -2.77 -0.60
C ALA A 101 -29.90 -1.48 -1.41
N GLY A 102 -28.97 -1.12 -2.30
CA GLY A 102 -29.05 0.10 -3.11
C GLY A 102 -28.63 1.37 -2.36
N ASN A 103 -27.96 1.25 -1.21
CA ASN A 103 -27.44 2.39 -0.47
C ASN A 103 -26.02 2.72 -0.91
N ILE A 104 -25.65 3.99 -0.85
CA ILE A 104 -24.31 4.47 -1.16
C ILE A 104 -23.36 4.00 -0.05
N TYR A 105 -22.45 3.05 -0.35
CA TYR A 105 -21.48 2.56 0.63
C TYR A 105 -20.07 3.13 0.44
N ASN A 106 -19.76 3.66 -0.75
CA ASN A 106 -18.48 4.28 -1.05
C ASN A 106 -18.64 5.40 -2.08
N ILE A 107 -17.76 6.40 -1.99
CA ILE A 107 -17.65 7.51 -2.93
C ILE A 107 -16.17 7.75 -3.20
N ASP A 108 -15.74 7.58 -4.45
CA ASP A 108 -14.34 7.64 -4.88
C ASP A 108 -14.18 8.36 -6.23
N CYS A 109 -12.93 8.68 -6.61
CA CYS A 109 -12.61 9.20 -7.94
C CYS A 109 -12.17 8.06 -8.85
N GLY A 110 -12.70 7.99 -10.09
CA GLY A 110 -12.36 6.91 -11.02
C GLY A 110 -13.12 6.89 -12.32
#